data_AF-A0A7S2R087-F1
#
_entry.id   AF-A0A7S2R087-F1
#
_cell.length_a   1.000
_cell.length_b   1.000
_cell.length_c   1.000
_cell.angle_alpha   90.00
_cell.angle_beta   90.00
_cell.angle_gamma   90.00
#
_symmetry.space_group_name_H-M   'P 1'
#
loop_
_entity.id
_entity.type
_entity.pdbx_description
1 polymer ?
#
loop_
_entity_poly.entity_id
_entity_poly.type
_entity_poly.pdbx_seq_one_letter_code
_entity_poly.pdbx_strand_id
1 'polypeptide(L)'
;MSLTVRNVVRRLAHRNINWSSPLFKGDPEVASATVAFRSWAASADAMAEKYSAAPATIDFASAKSAVRDSALVETLENLYNTNTPPAEVYEWSVEDKADKAQQIEDAKGRLAFTQEMIDESEKELAFMKSTKTTRDTSASDLKQNYPDLAEEIEKEIENREWFKDTLSK
;
A
#
# COMPACT_ATOMS: atom_id res chain seq x y z
N MET A 1 -4.97 -11.92 28.05
CA MET A 1 -3.99 -10.99 27.43
C MET A 1 -4.50 -9.56 27.59
N SER A 2 -3.71 -8.70 28.23
CA SER A 2 -4.11 -7.42 28.82
C SER A 2 -4.36 -6.31 27.77
N LEU A 3 -5.42 -5.52 27.98
CA LEU A 3 -5.90 -4.37 27.16
C LEU A 3 -4.79 -3.40 26.73
N THR A 4 -3.73 -3.29 27.52
CA THR A 4 -2.54 -2.47 27.26
C THR A 4 -1.82 -2.85 25.96
N VAL A 5 -1.77 -4.13 25.60
CA VAL A 5 -1.06 -4.60 24.40
C VAL A 5 -1.80 -4.18 23.12
N ARG A 6 -3.13 -4.17 23.13
CA ARG A 6 -3.94 -3.74 21.97
C ARG A 6 -3.79 -2.24 21.69
N ASN A 7 -3.66 -1.42 22.72
CA ASN A 7 -3.48 0.04 22.58
C ASN A 7 -2.10 0.42 22.02
N VAL A 8 -1.04 -0.31 22.39
CA VAL A 8 0.32 -0.06 21.87
C VAL A 8 0.42 -0.42 20.39
N VAL A 9 -0.17 -1.54 19.96
CA VAL A 9 -0.12 -1.96 18.54
C VAL A 9 -0.88 -0.99 17.62
N ARG A 10 -2.02 -0.42 18.05
CA ARG A 10 -2.83 0.49 17.21
C ARG A 10 -2.20 1.88 17.01
N ARG A 11 -1.59 2.47 18.04
CA ARG A 11 -0.92 3.78 17.91
C ARG A 11 0.37 3.72 17.07
N LEU A 12 0.90 2.53 16.78
CA LEU A 12 2.12 2.35 16.00
C LEU A 12 1.90 2.23 14.49
N ALA A 13 0.70 1.84 14.02
CA ALA A 13 0.42 1.67 12.59
C ALA A 13 0.57 3.00 11.81
N HIS A 14 0.14 4.11 12.41
CA HIS A 14 0.24 5.46 11.82
C HIS A 14 1.66 6.03 11.82
N ARG A 15 2.55 5.52 12.68
CA ARG A 15 3.95 5.98 12.76
C ARG A 15 4.83 5.37 11.67
N ASN A 16 4.46 4.22 11.13
CA ASN A 16 5.26 3.52 10.12
C ASN A 16 4.95 3.93 8.68
N ILE A 17 3.84 4.63 8.43
CA ILE A 17 3.45 5.08 7.10
C ILE A 17 3.75 6.58 6.95
N ASN A 18 4.69 6.91 6.07
CA ASN A 18 4.94 8.31 5.70
C ASN A 18 3.90 8.80 4.69
N TRP A 19 2.77 9.31 5.17
CA TRP A 19 1.69 9.89 4.37
C TRP A 19 2.10 11.08 3.49
N SER A 20 3.24 11.71 3.78
CA SER A 20 3.74 12.84 3.00
C SER A 20 4.63 12.42 1.82
N SER A 21 4.90 11.12 1.66
CA SER A 21 5.75 10.57 0.62
C SER A 21 5.30 11.03 -0.78
N PRO A 22 6.24 11.40 -1.68
CA PRO A 22 5.93 11.72 -3.08
C PRO A 22 5.21 10.59 -3.82
N LEU A 23 5.40 9.33 -3.39
CA LEU A 23 4.72 8.16 -3.97
C LEU A 23 3.19 8.29 -3.96
N PHE A 24 2.63 8.96 -2.96
CA PHE A 24 1.19 9.17 -2.85
C PHE A 24 0.68 10.42 -3.58
N LYS A 25 1.56 11.18 -4.23
CA LYS A 25 1.24 12.44 -4.91
C LYS A 25 1.55 12.42 -6.40
N GLY A 26 2.20 11.36 -6.89
CA GLY A 26 2.62 11.25 -8.29
C GLY A 26 1.46 11.06 -9.27
N ASP A 27 0.33 10.53 -8.81
CA ASP A 27 -0.86 10.27 -9.63
C ASP A 27 -2.11 10.86 -8.93
N PRO A 28 -2.97 11.60 -9.64
CA PRO A 28 -4.21 12.15 -9.08
C PRO A 28 -5.16 11.08 -8.52
N GLU A 29 -5.24 9.90 -9.14
CA GLU A 29 -6.10 8.81 -8.65
C GLU A 29 -5.56 8.26 -7.33
N VAL A 30 -4.26 7.96 -7.26
CA VAL A 30 -3.59 7.48 -6.05
C VAL A 30 -3.68 8.51 -4.94
N ALA A 31 -3.49 9.80 -5.26
CA ALA A 31 -3.61 10.88 -4.29
C ALA A 31 -5.01 10.95 -3.68
N SER A 32 -6.06 10.87 -4.52
CA SER A 32 -7.44 10.87 -4.06
C SER A 32 -7.76 9.67 -3.17
N ALA A 33 -7.34 8.46 -3.57
CA ALA A 33 -7.54 7.22 -2.82
C ALA A 33 -6.80 7.27 -1.47
N THR A 34 -5.58 7.80 -1.45
CA THR A 34 -4.79 7.94 -0.22
C THR A 34 -5.44 8.91 0.76
N VAL A 35 -5.98 10.03 0.28
CA VAL A 35 -6.72 10.99 1.13
C VAL A 35 -7.97 10.34 1.71
N ALA A 36 -8.74 9.62 0.90
CA ALA A 36 -9.93 8.90 1.37
C ALA A 36 -9.58 7.86 2.43
N PHE A 37 -8.54 7.05 2.19
CA PHE A 37 -8.06 6.04 3.14
C PHE A 37 -7.57 6.67 4.45
N ARG A 38 -6.85 7.79 4.38
CA ARG A 38 -6.39 8.52 5.57
C ARG A 38 -7.56 9.06 6.39
N SER A 39 -8.59 9.61 5.74
CA SER A 39 -9.80 10.07 6.43
C SER A 39 -10.53 8.92 7.12
N TRP A 40 -10.60 7.75 6.47
CA TRP A 40 -11.20 6.55 7.04
C TRP A 40 -10.39 6.00 8.23
N ALA A 41 -9.06 5.95 8.12
CA ALA A 41 -8.21 5.52 9.23
C ALA A 41 -8.39 6.44 10.45
N ALA A 42 -8.39 7.75 10.24
CA ALA A 42 -8.62 8.73 11.29
C ALA A 42 -10.01 8.59 11.95
N SER A 43 -11.07 8.29 11.17
CA SER A 43 -12.40 8.08 11.72
C SER A 43 -12.49 6.77 12.52
N ALA A 44 -11.83 5.71 12.05
CA ALA A 44 -11.73 4.44 12.78
C ALA A 44 -11.01 4.61 14.12
N ASP A 45 -9.92 5.38 14.16
CA ASP A 45 -9.23 5.70 15.42
C ASP A 45 -10.10 6.52 16.35
N ALA A 46 -10.77 7.56 15.85
CA ALA A 46 -11.65 8.40 16.65
C ALA A 46 -12.81 7.58 17.27
N MET A 47 -13.39 6.65 16.51
CA MET A 47 -14.38 5.72 17.04
C MET A 47 -13.77 4.79 18.09
N ALA A 48 -12.59 4.23 17.82
CA ALA A 48 -11.90 3.37 18.79
C ALA A 48 -11.60 4.11 20.10
N GLU A 49 -11.17 5.38 20.05
CA GLU A 49 -10.94 6.19 21.25
C GLU A 49 -12.25 6.48 21.98
N LYS A 50 -13.30 6.90 21.26
CA LYS A 50 -14.61 7.19 21.85
C LYS A 50 -15.22 6.00 22.59
N TYR A 51 -15.10 4.80 22.03
CA TYR A 51 -15.64 3.57 22.60
C TYR A 51 -14.61 2.76 23.40
N SER A 52 -13.42 3.32 23.68
CA SER A 52 -12.40 2.67 24.50
C SER A 52 -12.76 2.64 25.99
N ALA A 53 -13.53 3.63 26.44
CA ALA A 53 -13.99 3.75 27.82
C ALA A 53 -15.41 3.19 27.96
N ALA A 54 -15.71 2.64 29.15
CA ALA A 54 -17.08 2.29 29.50
C ALA A 54 -17.96 3.55 29.48
N PRO A 55 -19.25 3.44 29.12
CA PRO A 55 -20.20 4.53 29.26
C PRO A 55 -20.23 5.08 30.70
N ALA A 56 -20.54 6.37 30.85
CA ALA A 56 -20.71 6.97 32.16
C ALA A 56 -21.81 6.25 32.95
N THR A 57 -21.60 6.09 34.27
CA THR A 57 -22.58 5.49 35.17
C THR A 57 -23.85 6.33 35.22
N ILE A 58 -25.01 5.67 35.15
CA ILE A 58 -26.32 6.35 35.27
C ILE A 58 -26.60 6.65 36.74
N ASP A 59 -26.94 7.90 37.05
CA ASP A 59 -27.39 8.30 38.40
C ASP A 59 -28.91 8.13 38.53
N PHE A 60 -29.33 6.94 38.96
CA PHE A 60 -30.74 6.64 39.23
C PHE A 60 -31.27 7.34 40.48
N ALA A 61 -30.42 7.76 41.42
CA ALA A 61 -30.85 8.41 42.66
C ALA A 61 -31.38 9.82 42.39
N SER A 62 -30.66 10.60 41.58
CA SER A 62 -31.12 11.90 41.11
C SER A 62 -32.40 11.77 40.27
N ALA A 63 -32.47 10.78 39.38
CA ALA A 63 -33.65 10.52 38.54
C ALA A 63 -34.91 10.17 39.37
N LYS A 64 -34.78 9.38 40.43
CA LYS A 64 -35.89 9.06 41.37
C LYS A 64 -36.42 10.29 42.10
N SER A 65 -35.57 11.29 42.34
CA SER A 65 -35.96 12.53 43.03
C SER A 65 -36.64 13.55 42.10
N ALA A 66 -36.30 13.54 40.80
CA ALA A 66 -36.80 14.49 39.82
C ALA A 66 -38.07 14.00 39.09
N VAL A 67 -38.23 12.69 38.94
CA VAL A 67 -39.35 12.08 38.20
C VAL A 67 -40.48 11.73 39.17
N ARG A 68 -41.70 12.15 38.83
CA ARG A 68 -42.91 11.92 39.66
C ARG A 68 -43.27 10.43 39.80
N ASP A 69 -42.90 9.60 38.83
CA ASP A 69 -43.13 8.16 38.84
C ASP A 69 -41.84 7.41 39.20
N SER A 70 -41.65 7.18 40.50
CA SER A 70 -40.48 6.47 41.03
C SER A 70 -40.47 4.98 40.67
N ALA A 71 -41.64 4.37 40.47
CA ALA A 71 -41.76 2.96 40.09
C ALA A 71 -41.23 2.72 38.67
N LEU A 72 -41.42 3.67 37.77
CA LEU A 72 -40.81 3.64 36.44
C LEU A 72 -39.27 3.67 36.52
N VAL A 73 -38.70 4.50 37.39
CA VAL A 73 -37.23 4.59 37.52
C VAL A 73 -36.65 3.31 38.14
N GLU A 74 -37.34 2.69 39.10
CA GLU A 74 -36.93 1.40 39.69
C GLU A 74 -36.99 0.24 38.68
N THR A 75 -38.02 0.19 37.83
CA THR A 75 -38.09 -0.84 36.77
C THR A 75 -36.98 -0.68 35.74
N LEU A 76 -36.61 0.56 35.38
CA LEU A 76 -35.50 0.85 34.48
C LEU A 76 -34.14 0.54 35.10
N GLU A 77 -33.94 0.82 36.38
CA GLU A 77 -32.72 0.46 37.11
C GLU A 77 -32.54 -1.07 37.16
N ASN A 78 -33.61 -1.81 37.46
CA ASN A 78 -33.60 -3.27 37.47
C ASN A 78 -33.31 -3.85 36.07
N LEU A 79 -33.90 -3.27 35.01
CA LEU A 79 -33.63 -3.68 33.64
C LEU A 79 -32.18 -3.41 33.23
N TYR A 80 -31.63 -2.25 33.61
CA TYR A 80 -30.24 -1.89 33.34
C TYR A 80 -29.24 -2.85 34.02
N ASN A 81 -29.49 -3.18 35.30
CA ASN A 81 -28.59 -4.06 36.07
C ASN A 81 -28.67 -5.54 35.66
N THR A 82 -29.81 -5.99 35.13
CA THR A 82 -30.02 -7.39 34.72
C THR A 82 -29.57 -7.66 33.28
N ASN A 83 -29.47 -6.63 32.45
CA ASN A 83 -29.13 -6.78 31.04
C ASN A 83 -27.63 -6.65 30.79
N THR A 84 -26.95 -7.78 30.66
CA THR A 84 -25.56 -7.86 30.16
C THR A 84 -25.57 -8.45 28.75
N PRO A 85 -25.72 -7.63 27.69
CA PRO A 85 -25.66 -8.16 26.33
C PRO A 85 -24.28 -8.76 26.07
N PRO A 86 -24.20 -9.88 25.31
CA PRO A 86 -22.92 -10.42 24.89
C PRO A 86 -22.18 -9.39 24.06
N ALA A 87 -20.85 -9.34 24.20
CA ALA A 87 -20.04 -8.44 23.40
C ALA A 87 -20.20 -8.79 21.92
N GLU A 88 -20.56 -7.81 21.09
CA GLU A 88 -20.56 -7.96 19.63
C GLU A 88 -19.11 -8.14 19.17
N VAL A 89 -18.77 -9.35 18.75
CA VAL A 89 -17.48 -9.66 18.13
C VAL A 89 -17.71 -9.69 16.63
N TYR A 90 -17.22 -8.66 15.94
CA TYR A 90 -17.12 -8.71 14.49
C TYR A 90 -15.94 -9.60 14.10
N GLU A 91 -16.22 -10.75 13.51
CA GLU A 91 -15.23 -11.61 12.89
C GLU A 91 -15.19 -11.33 11.39
N TRP A 92 -14.00 -11.07 10.86
CA TRP A 92 -13.80 -11.02 9.40
C TRP A 92 -14.18 -12.36 8.79
N SER A 93 -14.88 -12.32 7.66
CA SER A 93 -15.18 -13.53 6.88
C SER A 93 -13.89 -14.24 6.47
N VAL A 94 -13.99 -15.55 6.24
CA VAL A 94 -12.81 -16.36 5.86
C VAL A 94 -12.35 -15.94 4.46
N GLU A 95 -13.31 -15.61 3.60
CA GLU A 95 -13.14 -15.12 2.24
C GLU A 95 -12.39 -13.78 2.23
N ASP A 96 -12.83 -12.79 3.02
CA ASP A 96 -12.17 -11.47 3.07
C ASP A 96 -10.72 -11.59 3.58
N LYS A 97 -10.45 -12.49 4.54
CA LYS A 97 -9.09 -12.73 5.02
C LYS A 97 -8.21 -13.33 3.92
N ALA A 98 -8.74 -14.30 3.18
CA ALA A 98 -8.01 -14.95 2.08
C ALA A 98 -7.72 -13.95 0.96
N ASP A 99 -8.70 -13.15 0.56
CA ASP A 99 -8.56 -12.14 -0.49
C ASP A 99 -7.51 -11.08 -0.12
N LYS A 100 -7.53 -10.60 1.13
CA LYS A 100 -6.53 -9.63 1.60
C LYS A 100 -5.14 -10.24 1.74
N ALA A 101 -5.03 -11.50 2.14
CA ALA A 101 -3.75 -12.20 2.16
C ALA A 101 -3.18 -12.36 0.75
N GLN A 102 -4.02 -12.74 -0.23
CA GLN A 102 -3.61 -12.84 -1.63
C GLN A 102 -3.14 -11.50 -2.20
N GLN A 103 -3.87 -10.41 -1.92
CA GLN A 103 -3.46 -9.06 -2.34
C GLN A 103 -2.08 -8.66 -1.80
N ILE A 104 -1.73 -9.09 -0.59
CA ILE A 104 -0.42 -8.85 0.01
C ILE A 104 0.67 -9.66 -0.72
N GLU A 105 0.42 -10.93 -1.01
CA GLU A 105 1.37 -11.77 -1.74
C GLU A 105 1.58 -11.29 -3.19
N ASP A 106 0.51 -10.90 -3.88
CA ASP A 106 0.60 -10.32 -5.23
C ASP A 106 1.42 -9.01 -5.21
N ALA A 107 1.24 -8.17 -4.19
CA ALA A 107 2.02 -6.94 -4.02
C ALA A 107 3.51 -7.22 -3.79
N LYS A 108 3.85 -8.26 -3.00
CA LYS A 108 5.26 -8.68 -2.83
C LYS A 108 5.87 -9.18 -4.13
N GLY A 109 5.12 -9.98 -4.90
CA GLY A 109 5.57 -10.47 -6.21
C GLY A 109 5.86 -9.32 -7.19
N ARG A 110 4.96 -8.33 -7.26
CA ARG A 110 5.16 -7.13 -8.09
C ARG A 110 6.36 -6.30 -7.65
N LEU A 111 6.59 -6.18 -6.34
CA LEU A 111 7.75 -5.46 -5.80
C LEU A 111 9.06 -6.14 -6.21
N ALA A 112 9.15 -7.47 -6.06
CA ALA A 112 10.34 -8.23 -6.46
C ALA A 112 10.63 -8.08 -7.96
N PHE A 113 9.60 -8.23 -8.80
CA PHE A 113 9.72 -8.05 -10.26
C PHE A 113 10.18 -6.63 -10.63
N THR A 114 9.58 -5.60 -10.01
CA THR A 114 9.94 -4.21 -10.28
C THR A 114 11.39 -3.91 -9.85
N GLN A 115 11.85 -4.50 -8.74
CA GLN A 115 13.23 -4.35 -8.31
C GLN A 115 14.23 -4.98 -9.29
N GLU A 116 13.92 -6.17 -9.81
CA GLU A 116 14.75 -6.82 -10.84
C GLU A 116 14.84 -5.96 -12.12
N MET A 117 13.71 -5.40 -12.57
CA MET A 117 13.69 -4.48 -13.71
C MET A 117 14.52 -3.23 -13.48
N ILE A 118 14.49 -2.66 -12.27
CA ILE A 118 15.30 -1.49 -11.91
C ILE A 118 16.78 -1.85 -11.99
N ASP A 119 17.18 -2.97 -11.39
CA ASP A 119 18.56 -3.42 -11.37
C ASP A 119 19.09 -3.72 -12.79
N GLU A 120 18.26 -4.31 -13.67
CA GLU A 120 18.59 -4.53 -15.08
C GLU A 120 18.73 -3.21 -15.84
N SER A 121 17.78 -2.29 -15.67
CA SER A 121 17.80 -0.97 -16.31
C SER A 121 19.01 -0.14 -15.87
N GLU A 122 19.42 -0.23 -14.61
CA GLU A 122 20.62 0.45 -14.10
C GLU A 122 21.91 -0.13 -14.72
N LYS A 123 21.98 -1.45 -14.91
CA LYS A 123 23.11 -2.09 -15.62
C LYS A 123 23.15 -1.67 -17.08
N GLU A 124 22.00 -1.64 -17.76
CA GLU A 124 21.91 -1.17 -19.14
C GLU A 124 22.34 0.29 -19.25
N LEU A 125 21.85 1.17 -18.37
CA LEU A 125 22.28 2.57 -18.33
C LEU A 125 23.78 2.72 -18.06
N ALA A 126 24.36 1.88 -17.20
CA ALA A 126 25.79 1.88 -16.96
C ALA A 126 26.57 1.47 -18.22
N PHE A 127 26.12 0.42 -18.92
CA PHE A 127 26.67 -0.01 -20.21
C PHE A 127 26.56 1.10 -21.25
N MET A 128 25.39 1.70 -21.44
CA MET A 128 25.20 2.81 -22.39
C MET A 128 26.11 4.01 -22.08
N LYS A 129 26.34 4.31 -20.80
CA LYS A 129 27.25 5.40 -20.39
C LYS A 129 28.71 5.08 -20.68
N SER A 130 29.16 3.84 -20.43
CA SER A 130 30.54 3.42 -20.71
C SER A 130 30.82 3.26 -22.21
N THR A 131 29.81 2.85 -22.96
CA THR A 131 29.88 2.50 -24.38
C THR A 131 29.44 3.66 -25.28
N LYS A 132 29.27 4.86 -24.70
CA LYS A 132 28.87 6.05 -25.45
C LYS A 132 29.89 6.31 -26.56
N THR A 133 29.41 6.27 -27.80
CA THR A 133 30.22 6.62 -28.96
C THR A 133 30.62 8.08 -28.87
N THR A 134 31.92 8.32 -28.83
CA THR A 134 32.53 9.65 -28.87
C THR A 134 33.29 9.79 -30.17
N ARG A 135 33.87 10.97 -30.42
CA ARG A 135 34.65 11.21 -31.64
C ARG A 135 35.87 10.28 -31.77
N ASP A 136 36.32 9.71 -30.66
CA ASP A 136 37.49 8.84 -30.60
C ASP A 136 37.12 7.34 -30.67
N THR A 137 35.83 7.00 -30.74
CA THR A 137 35.39 5.60 -30.85
C THR A 137 35.73 5.04 -32.23
N SER A 138 36.48 3.94 -32.27
CA SER A 138 36.90 3.29 -33.51
C SER A 138 35.85 2.31 -34.04
N ALA A 139 35.96 1.96 -35.33
CA ALA A 139 35.10 0.93 -35.93
C ALA A 139 35.30 -0.45 -35.29
N SER A 140 36.49 -0.74 -34.74
CA SER A 140 36.74 -1.97 -33.99
C SER A 140 36.00 -2.00 -32.66
N ASP A 141 35.93 -0.85 -31.97
CA ASP A 141 35.18 -0.73 -30.71
C ASP A 141 33.69 -0.95 -30.96
N LEU A 142 33.16 -0.42 -32.08
CA LEU A 142 31.77 -0.66 -32.48
C LEU A 142 31.48 -2.14 -32.73
N LYS A 143 32.38 -2.86 -33.43
CA LYS A 143 32.23 -4.31 -33.65
C LYS A 143 32.27 -5.13 -32.35
N GLN A 144 33.05 -4.70 -31.35
CA GLN A 144 33.10 -5.38 -30.05
C GLN A 144 31.85 -5.09 -29.20
N ASN A 145 31.35 -3.87 -29.25
CA ASN A 145 30.21 -3.42 -28.45
C ASN A 145 28.86 -3.90 -29.03
N TYR A 146 28.79 -4.09 -30.34
CA TYR A 146 27.59 -4.52 -31.08
C TYR A 146 27.95 -5.68 -32.04
N PRO A 147 28.11 -6.90 -31.50
CA PRO A 147 28.52 -8.07 -32.29
C PRO A 147 27.46 -8.51 -33.30
N ASP A 148 26.19 -8.24 -33.02
CA ASP A 148 25.04 -8.42 -33.92
C ASP A 148 25.18 -7.58 -35.19
N LEU A 149 25.51 -6.30 -35.06
CA LEU A 149 25.81 -5.43 -36.21
C LEU A 149 27.04 -5.92 -36.98
N ALA A 150 28.07 -6.41 -36.27
CA ALA A 150 29.26 -6.95 -36.93
C ALA A 150 28.92 -8.20 -37.76
N GLU A 151 28.11 -9.12 -37.23
CA GLU A 151 27.64 -10.29 -37.97
C GLU A 151 26.74 -9.94 -39.15
N GLU A 152 25.88 -8.94 -39.02
CA GLU A 152 25.04 -8.44 -40.13
C GLU A 152 25.91 -7.88 -41.26
N ILE A 153 26.88 -7.02 -40.95
CA ILE A 153 27.78 -6.43 -41.94
C ILE A 153 28.56 -7.52 -42.69
N GLU A 154 29.07 -8.54 -42.01
CA GLU A 154 29.80 -9.64 -42.68
C GLU A 154 28.88 -10.45 -43.61
N LYS A 155 27.64 -10.73 -43.19
CA LYS A 155 26.64 -11.40 -44.04
C LYS A 155 26.29 -10.58 -45.28
N GLU A 156 26.16 -9.27 -45.14
CA GLU A 156 25.88 -8.37 -46.26
C GLU A 156 27.03 -8.30 -47.26
N ILE A 157 28.28 -8.31 -46.77
CA ILE A 157 29.48 -8.40 -47.61
C ILE A 157 29.49 -9.72 -48.38
N GLU A 158 29.18 -10.85 -47.73
CA GLU A 158 29.14 -12.17 -48.35
C GLU A 158 28.05 -12.28 -49.43
N ASN A 159 26.84 -11.79 -49.11
CA ASN A 159 25.68 -11.83 -50.01
C ASN A 159 25.71 -10.73 -51.10
N ARG A 160 26.72 -9.84 -51.07
CA ARG A 160 26.85 -8.68 -51.96
C ARG A 160 25.66 -7.73 -51.89
N GLU A 161 25.13 -7.53 -50.70
CA GLU A 161 24.00 -6.65 -50.41
C GLU A 161 24.45 -5.23 -50.02
N TRP A 162 25.47 -4.71 -50.71
CA TRP A 162 26.17 -3.43 -50.43
C TRP A 162 25.28 -2.20 -50.27
N PHE A 163 24.06 -2.25 -50.80
CA PHE A 163 23.13 -1.12 -50.82
C PHE A 163 21.81 -1.38 -50.08
N LYS A 164 21.72 -2.47 -49.31
CA LYS A 164 20.51 -2.85 -48.58
C LYS A 164 19.98 -1.70 -47.70
N ASP A 165 20.89 -1.01 -47.00
CA ASP A 165 20.56 0.09 -46.08
C ASP A 165 20.62 1.49 -46.71
N THR A 166 21.06 1.62 -47.97
CA THR A 166 21.21 2.92 -48.64
C THR A 166 20.18 3.17 -49.74
N LEU A 167 19.51 2.13 -50.24
CA LEU A 167 18.53 2.23 -51.34
C LEU A 167 17.05 2.14 -50.89
N SER A 168 16.77 2.16 -49.59
CA SER A 168 15.41 2.26 -49.06
C SER A 168 14.87 3.70 -49.19
N LYS A 169 13.72 3.81 -49.87
CA LYS A 169 12.77 4.95 -49.79
C LYS A 169 12.10 4.99 -48.43
#